data_AF-A0A8T4FJX3-F1
#
_entry.id   AF-A0A8T4FJX3-F1
#
_cell.length_a   1.000
_cell.length_b   1.000
_cell.length_c   1.000
_cell.angle_alpha   90.00
_cell.angle_beta   90.00
_cell.angle_gamma   90.00
#
_symmetry.space_group_name_H-M   'P 1'
#
loop_
_entity.id
_entity.type
_entity.pdbx_description
1 polymer ?
#
loop_
_entity_poly.entity_id
_entity_poly.type
_entity_poly.pdbx_seq_one_letter_code
_entity_poly.pdbx_strand_id
1 'polypeptide(L)'
;MARKGRKRKTDYTKLLYLIIIIIVIVAAGISQKDKIIPSSSNAGGNNNIGDSDLLKVGSFNIQVFGQSKSAKTDVMNVLADIIRTYDIIAVQEIRDSSGTALDNLLRQVNSDGSSYAYLVSERLGRTSSKEQYA
;
A
#
# COMPACT_ATOMS: atom_id res chain seq x y z
N MET A 1 8.27 -43.03 33.91
CA MET A 1 7.40 -42.15 33.08
C MET A 1 7.83 -40.71 33.27
N ALA A 2 8.31 -40.00 32.24
CA ALA A 2 8.67 -38.58 32.35
C ALA A 2 8.13 -37.81 31.14
N ARG A 3 7.23 -36.84 31.37
CA ARG A 3 6.67 -35.96 30.34
C ARG A 3 7.58 -34.74 30.14
N LYS A 4 8.08 -34.58 28.92
CA LYS A 4 8.94 -33.47 28.49
C LYS A 4 8.09 -32.24 28.15
N GLY A 5 8.21 -31.17 28.94
CA GLY A 5 7.56 -29.89 28.68
C GLY A 5 8.17 -29.16 27.48
N ARG A 6 7.36 -28.83 26.47
CA ARG A 6 7.75 -27.95 25.36
C ARG A 6 7.71 -26.50 25.84
N LYS A 7 8.88 -25.85 25.95
CA LYS A 7 8.96 -24.39 26.08
C LYS A 7 8.40 -23.76 24.79
N ARG A 8 7.41 -22.87 24.93
CA ARG A 8 6.89 -22.08 23.80
C ARG A 8 8.03 -21.22 23.27
N LYS A 9 8.42 -21.42 22.01
CA LYS A 9 9.30 -20.49 21.31
C LYS A 9 8.49 -19.25 20.98
N THR A 10 8.97 -18.09 21.41
CA THR A 10 8.37 -16.80 21.07
C THR A 10 8.56 -16.56 19.57
N ASP A 11 7.47 -16.25 18.88
CA ASP A 11 7.45 -16.03 17.44
C ASP A 11 7.84 -14.57 17.14
N TYR A 12 9.13 -14.37 16.86
CA TYR A 12 9.69 -13.03 16.60
C TYR A 12 9.31 -12.46 15.24
N THR A 13 8.68 -13.24 14.37
CA THR A 13 8.29 -12.81 13.02
C THR A 13 7.30 -11.65 13.08
N LYS A 14 6.35 -11.69 14.02
CA LYS A 14 5.37 -10.62 14.24
C LYS A 14 6.01 -9.36 14.84
N LEU A 15 6.97 -9.54 15.76
CA LEU A 15 7.72 -8.44 16.36
C LEU A 15 8.61 -7.73 15.33
N LEU A 16 9.22 -8.50 14.42
CA LEU A 16 10.05 -7.98 13.34
C LEU A 16 9.25 -7.13 12.34
N TYR A 17 8.05 -7.58 11.94
CA TYR A 17 7.14 -6.79 11.10
C TYR A 17 6.72 -5.47 11.77
N LEU A 18 6.43 -5.50 13.08
CA LEU A 18 6.07 -4.30 13.83
C LEU A 18 7.24 -3.29 13.88
N ILE A 19 8.46 -3.76 14.09
CA ILE A 19 9.67 -2.93 14.08
C ILE A 19 9.90 -2.30 12.70
N ILE A 20 9.73 -3.06 11.61
CA ILE A 20 9.87 -2.53 10.24
C ILE A 20 8.82 -1.46 9.95
N ILE A 21 7.56 -1.67 10.35
CA ILE A 21 6.48 -0.67 10.20
C ILE A 21 6.80 0.60 10.99
N ILE A 22 7.26 0.49 12.24
CA ILE A 22 7.67 1.64 13.05
C ILE A 22 8.83 2.38 12.39
N ILE A 23 9.84 1.67 11.86
CA ILE A 23 10.97 2.28 11.14
C ILE A 23 10.50 3.04 9.90
N VAL A 24 9.56 2.49 9.13
CA VAL A 24 9.00 3.16 7.94
C VAL A 24 8.20 4.41 8.33
N ILE A 25 7.36 4.34 9.37
CA ILE A 25 6.58 5.47 9.86
C ILE A 25 7.50 6.57 10.41
N VAL A 26 8.54 6.21 11.18
CA VAL A 26 9.51 7.15 11.74
C VAL A 26 10.39 7.74 10.64
N ALA A 27 10.85 6.95 9.66
CA ALA A 27 11.62 7.47 8.53
C ALA A 27 10.80 8.41 7.63
N ALA A 28 9.52 8.09 7.39
CA ALA A 28 8.60 8.97 6.67
C ALA A 28 8.25 10.24 7.47
N GLY A 29 8.19 10.14 8.81
CA GLY A 29 7.89 11.26 9.71
C GLY A 29 9.06 12.21 10.00
N ILE A 30 10.32 11.79 9.80
CA ILE A 30 11.50 12.63 10.04
C ILE A 30 11.80 13.58 8.86
N SER A 31 11.18 13.42 7.69
CA SER A 31 11.59 14.16 6.49
C SER A 31 10.51 15.05 5.88
N GLN A 32 10.03 16.04 6.63
CA GLN A 32 9.35 17.23 6.07
C GLN A 32 9.60 18.44 7.00
N LYS A 33 10.85 18.89 7.14
CA LYS A 33 11.10 20.29 7.51
C LYS A 33 12.22 20.85 6.65
N ASP A 34 11.81 21.86 5.89
CA ASP A 34 12.57 22.84 5.14
C ASP A 34 13.14 22.41 3.79
N LYS A 35 12.28 22.45 2.76
CA LYS A 35 12.71 22.89 1.43
C LYS A 35 12.11 24.26 1.13
N ILE A 36 12.59 25.28 1.83
CA ILE A 36 12.44 26.67 1.38
C ILE A 36 13.28 26.79 0.10
N ILE A 37 12.65 26.69 -1.06
CA ILE A 37 13.25 27.16 -2.30
C ILE A 37 12.88 28.64 -2.40
N PRO A 38 13.84 29.58 -2.28
CA PRO A 38 13.54 30.97 -2.57
C PRO A 38 13.29 31.08 -4.08
N SER A 39 12.03 31.25 -4.46
CA SER A 39 11.67 31.71 -5.79
C SER A 39 12.28 33.10 -5.98
N SER A 40 13.44 33.16 -6.62
CA SER A 40 13.98 34.41 -7.15
C SER A 40 13.06 34.86 -8.28
N SER A 41 12.08 35.69 -7.93
CA SER A 41 11.28 36.47 -8.86
C SER A 41 12.20 37.44 -9.60
N ASN A 42 12.39 37.24 -10.90
CA ASN A 42 12.63 38.34 -11.84
C ASN A 42 12.27 37.96 -13.27
N ALA A 43 11.55 38.89 -13.92
CA ALA A 43 11.19 38.98 -15.34
C ALA A 43 9.89 38.31 -15.82
N GLY A 44 8.78 39.04 -15.67
CA GLY A 44 7.83 39.37 -16.73
C GLY A 44 7.34 38.26 -17.66
N GLY A 45 6.36 37.48 -17.20
CA GLY A 45 5.51 36.65 -18.05
C GLY A 45 4.30 36.20 -17.25
N ASN A 46 3.11 36.74 -17.55
CA ASN A 46 1.83 36.35 -16.96
C ASN A 46 1.43 34.94 -17.44
N ASN A 47 2.15 33.91 -16.99
CA ASN A 47 1.73 32.54 -17.15
C ASN A 47 1.01 32.16 -15.85
N ASN A 48 -0.29 32.46 -15.80
CA ASN A 48 -1.22 31.80 -14.88
C ASN A 48 -1.33 30.33 -15.30
N ILE A 49 -0.24 29.58 -15.17
CA ILE A 49 -0.32 28.14 -14.99
C ILE A 49 -0.85 28.01 -13.57
N GLY A 50 -2.16 28.17 -13.42
CA GLY A 50 -2.84 27.84 -12.18
C GLY A 50 -2.35 26.46 -11.80
N ASP A 51 -1.86 26.31 -10.57
CA ASP A 51 -1.28 25.09 -9.99
C ASP A 51 -2.11 23.89 -10.45
N SER A 52 -1.70 23.32 -11.57
CA SER A 52 -2.61 22.59 -12.45
C SER A 52 -2.62 21.18 -11.93
N ASP A 53 -3.69 20.83 -11.20
CA ASP A 53 -4.11 19.50 -10.78
C ASP A 53 -3.18 18.39 -11.29
N LEU A 54 -2.07 18.17 -10.59
CA LEU A 54 -1.04 17.25 -11.04
C LEU A 54 -1.56 15.83 -10.86
N LEU A 55 -1.76 15.12 -11.97
CA LEU A 55 -2.15 13.70 -11.96
C LEU A 55 -1.06 12.85 -11.30
N LYS A 56 -1.40 12.18 -10.20
CA LYS A 56 -0.52 11.28 -9.46
C LYS A 56 -0.76 9.83 -9.90
N VAL A 57 0.25 9.27 -10.56
CA VAL A 57 0.24 7.87 -11.00
C VAL A 57 1.31 7.07 -10.24
N GLY A 58 0.95 5.89 -9.75
CA GLY A 58 1.82 5.03 -8.96
C GLY A 58 1.78 3.56 -9.35
N SER A 59 2.74 2.80 -8.84
CA SER A 59 2.63 1.34 -8.78
C SER A 59 3.15 0.82 -7.46
N PHE A 60 2.46 -0.17 -6.90
CA PHE A 60 2.79 -0.73 -5.61
C PHE A 60 2.64 -2.25 -5.60
N ASN A 61 3.74 -2.92 -5.26
CA ASN A 61 3.74 -4.36 -5.04
C ASN A 61 3.41 -4.64 -3.57
N ILE A 62 2.22 -5.20 -3.31
CA ILE A 62 1.74 -5.48 -1.94
C ILE A 62 2.33 -6.79 -1.39
N GLN A 63 3.07 -7.54 -2.21
CA GLN A 63 3.77 -8.79 -1.91
C GLN A 63 2.85 -9.89 -1.38
N VAL A 64 2.50 -10.87 -2.20
CA VAL A 64 1.61 -11.99 -1.79
C VAL A 64 0.30 -11.45 -1.19
N PHE A 65 -0.39 -10.56 -1.91
CA PHE A 65 -1.67 -10.01 -1.45
C PHE A 65 -2.79 -11.03 -1.70
N GLY A 66 -3.40 -11.53 -0.63
CA GLY A 66 -4.53 -12.45 -0.71
C GLY A 66 -5.31 -12.51 0.59
N GLN A 67 -6.20 -13.50 0.74
CA GLN A 67 -7.15 -13.57 1.85
C GLN A 67 -6.51 -13.34 3.24
N SER A 68 -5.40 -14.02 3.54
CA SER A 68 -4.68 -13.92 4.82
C SER A 68 -4.16 -12.51 5.12
N LYS A 69 -3.82 -11.73 4.10
CA LYS A 69 -3.38 -10.33 4.26
C LYS A 69 -4.59 -9.40 4.33
N SER A 70 -5.63 -9.66 3.51
CA SER A 70 -6.87 -8.87 3.51
C SER A 70 -7.70 -8.99 4.80
N ALA A 71 -7.54 -10.07 5.55
CA ALA A 71 -8.22 -10.27 6.83
C ALA A 71 -7.64 -9.42 7.99
N LYS A 72 -6.54 -8.70 7.77
CA LYS A 72 -5.88 -7.88 8.79
C LYS A 72 -6.28 -6.42 8.63
N THR A 73 -7.19 -5.95 9.47
CA THR A 73 -7.75 -4.58 9.41
C THR A 73 -6.66 -3.51 9.37
N ASP A 74 -5.64 -3.59 10.22
CA ASP A 74 -4.57 -2.59 10.26
C ASP A 74 -3.80 -2.51 8.93
N VAL A 75 -3.58 -3.66 8.27
CA VAL A 75 -2.92 -3.69 6.96
C VAL A 75 -3.81 -3.05 5.91
N MET A 76 -5.11 -3.37 5.92
CA MET A 76 -6.06 -2.82 4.96
C MET A 76 -6.21 -1.30 5.08
N ASN A 77 -6.18 -0.77 6.30
CA ASN A 77 -6.20 0.67 6.54
C ASN A 77 -4.97 1.36 5.92
N VAL A 78 -3.76 0.84 6.19
CA VAL A 78 -2.52 1.38 5.61
C VAL A 78 -2.53 1.30 4.08
N LEU A 79 -2.98 0.18 3.51
CA LEU A 79 -3.08 0.04 2.05
C LEU A 79 -4.07 1.03 1.44
N ALA A 80 -5.21 1.26 2.09
CA ALA A 80 -6.19 2.23 1.62
C ALA A 80 -5.63 3.65 1.65
N ASP A 81 -4.93 4.03 2.72
CA ASP A 81 -4.31 5.35 2.84
C ASP A 81 -3.24 5.57 1.77
N ILE A 82 -2.42 4.55 1.47
CA ILE A 82 -1.44 4.62 0.37
C ILE A 82 -2.15 4.81 -0.97
N ILE A 83 -3.17 4.01 -1.28
CA ILE A 83 -3.89 4.06 -2.57
C ILE A 83 -4.52 5.44 -2.80
N ARG A 84 -5.12 6.03 -1.76
CA ARG A 84 -5.74 7.36 -1.83
C ARG A 84 -4.79 8.51 -2.13
N THR A 85 -3.48 8.29 -2.02
CA THR A 85 -2.49 9.32 -2.41
C THR A 85 -2.32 9.46 -3.92
N TYR A 86 -2.88 8.53 -4.71
CA TYR A 86 -2.76 8.48 -6.17
C TYR A 86 -4.13 8.56 -6.84
N ASP A 87 -4.18 9.19 -8.01
CA ASP A 87 -5.36 9.17 -8.87
C ASP A 87 -5.47 7.84 -9.62
N ILE A 88 -4.32 7.27 -10.01
CA ILE A 88 -4.21 5.98 -10.68
C ILE A 88 -3.06 5.19 -10.04
N ILE A 89 -3.31 3.95 -9.63
CA ILE A 89 -2.28 3.09 -9.06
C ILE A 89 -2.39 1.66 -9.58
N ALA A 90 -1.26 1.11 -10.02
CA ALA A 90 -1.17 -0.31 -10.38
C ALA A 90 -0.72 -1.15 -9.17
N VAL A 91 -1.55 -2.10 -8.74
CA VAL A 91 -1.30 -3.03 -7.64
C VAL A 91 -0.79 -4.37 -8.17
N GLN A 92 0.34 -4.85 -7.63
CA GLN A 92 1.00 -6.06 -8.09
C GLN A 92 1.06 -7.16 -7.03
N GLU A 93 1.35 -8.39 -7.49
CA GLU A 93 1.43 -9.62 -6.69
C GLU A 93 0.14 -9.97 -5.93
N ILE A 94 -1.00 -9.83 -6.61
CA ILE A 94 -2.28 -10.30 -6.10
C ILE A 94 -2.33 -11.82 -6.25
N ARG A 95 -2.24 -12.54 -5.14
CA ARG A 95 -2.34 -14.00 -5.04
C ARG A 95 -3.59 -14.39 -4.27
N ASP A 96 -4.75 -14.10 -4.86
CA ASP A 96 -6.02 -14.54 -4.32
C ASP A 96 -6.82 -15.35 -5.33
N SER A 97 -6.92 -16.66 -5.11
CA SER A 97 -7.74 -17.54 -5.95
C SER A 97 -9.24 -17.36 -5.73
N SER A 98 -9.65 -16.74 -4.62
CA SER A 98 -11.06 -16.53 -4.28
C SER A 98 -11.67 -15.28 -4.92
N GLY A 99 -10.83 -14.33 -5.35
CA GLY A 99 -11.24 -13.03 -5.88
C GLY A 99 -11.74 -12.03 -4.82
N THR A 100 -11.78 -12.40 -3.54
CA THR A 100 -12.40 -11.58 -2.47
C THR A 100 -11.47 -10.52 -1.88
N ALA A 101 -10.16 -10.70 -1.94
CA ALA A 101 -9.18 -9.81 -1.33
C ALA A 101 -9.18 -8.42 -1.97
N LEU A 102 -9.36 -8.35 -3.30
CA LEU A 102 -9.40 -7.09 -4.03
C LEU A 102 -10.69 -6.33 -3.76
N ASP A 103 -11.84 -7.03 -3.67
CA ASP A 103 -13.12 -6.45 -3.25
C ASP A 103 -13.07 -5.88 -1.84
N ASN A 104 -12.43 -6.60 -0.91
CA ASN A 104 -12.20 -6.10 0.44
C ASN A 104 -11.35 -4.82 0.44
N LEU A 105 -10.33 -4.75 -0.42
CA LEU A 105 -9.46 -3.59 -0.54
C LEU A 105 -10.20 -2.40 -1.13
N LEU A 106 -10.97 -2.61 -2.20
CA LEU A 106 -11.78 -1.58 -2.82
C LEU A 106 -12.80 -0.99 -1.81
N ARG A 107 -13.50 -1.85 -1.06
CA ARG A 107 -14.42 -1.41 -0.01
C ARG A 107 -13.71 -0.59 1.07
N GLN A 108 -12.50 -0.98 1.46
CA GLN A 108 -11.72 -0.23 2.43
C GLN A 108 -11.28 1.13 1.87
N VAL A 109 -10.81 1.19 0.63
CA VAL A 109 -10.42 2.42 -0.06
C VAL A 109 -11.60 3.39 -0.18
N ASN A 110 -12.79 2.91 -0.51
CA ASN A 110 -13.97 3.77 -0.69
C ASN A 110 -14.72 4.08 0.63
N SER A 111 -14.23 3.58 1.77
CA SER A 111 -14.92 3.75 3.08
C SER A 111 -14.95 5.19 3.60
N ASP A 112 -14.12 6.08 3.07
CA ASP A 112 -14.06 7.50 3.42
C ASP A 112 -14.85 8.40 2.46
N GLY A 113 -15.59 7.81 1.52
CA GLY A 113 -16.31 8.52 0.46
C GLY A 113 -15.52 8.68 -0.83
N SER A 114 -14.28 8.17 -0.90
CA SER A 114 -13.54 8.06 -2.16
C SER A 114 -14.27 7.16 -3.17
N SER A 115 -14.01 7.39 -4.46
CA SER A 115 -14.68 6.69 -5.57
C SER A 115 -13.68 6.02 -6.50
N TYR A 116 -12.99 4.99 -6.00
CA TYR A 116 -12.13 4.14 -6.79
C TYR A 116 -12.92 3.00 -7.44
N ALA A 117 -12.40 2.53 -8.57
CA ALA A 117 -12.75 1.28 -9.22
C ALA A 117 -11.44 0.58 -9.65
N TYR A 118 -11.49 -0.72 -9.94
CA TYR A 118 -10.33 -1.46 -10.43
C TYR A 118 -10.67 -2.25 -11.70
N LEU A 119 -9.65 -2.51 -12.50
CA LEU A 119 -9.64 -3.54 -13.54
C LEU A 119 -8.60 -4.57 -13.13
N VAL A 120 -8.82 -5.85 -13.35
CA VAL A 120 -7.87 -6.89 -12.93
C VAL A 120 -7.54 -7.82 -14.08
N SER A 121 -6.27 -8.22 -14.18
CA SER A 121 -5.82 -9.18 -15.18
C SER A 121 -6.32 -10.60 -14.90
N GLU A 122 -6.24 -11.44 -15.93
CA GLU A 122 -6.24 -12.89 -15.76
C GLU A 122 -5.12 -13.35 -14.81
N ARG A 123 -5.27 -14.55 -14.26
CA ARG A 123 -4.25 -15.15 -13.38
C ARG A 123 -3.04 -15.61 -14.20
N LEU A 124 -1.89 -14.99 -13.97
CA LEU A 124 -0.63 -15.24 -14.66
C LEU A 124 0.33 -16.06 -13.79
N GLY A 125 1.01 -17.03 -14.39
CA GLY A 125 2.00 -17.85 -13.68
C GLY A 125 2.20 -19.23 -14.29
N ARG A 126 3.44 -19.70 -14.27
CA ARG A 126 3.83 -21.03 -14.81
C ARG A 126 3.49 -22.18 -13.86
N THR A 127 3.16 -21.88 -12.61
CA THR A 127 2.87 -22.85 -11.55
C THR A 127 1.43 -22.68 -11.04
N SER A 128 1.03 -23.48 -10.05
CA SER A 128 -0.27 -23.34 -9.39
C SER A 128 -0.41 -22.04 -8.59
N SER A 129 0.71 -21.44 -8.16
CA SER A 129 0.73 -20.16 -7.46
C SER A 129 0.78 -19.00 -8.47
N LYS A 130 -0.40 -18.64 -8.98
CA LYS A 130 -0.57 -17.55 -9.95
C LYS A 130 -0.83 -16.19 -9.29
N GLU A 131 -0.45 -15.15 -10.01
CA GLU A 131 -0.55 -13.73 -9.64
C GLU A 131 -1.50 -12.97 -10.56
N GLN A 132 -1.99 -11.83 -10.10
CA GLN A 132 -2.78 -10.87 -10.87
C GLN A 132 -2.26 -9.45 -10.66
N TYR A 133 -2.61 -8.58 -11.60
CA TYR A 133 -2.32 -7.15 -11.60
C TYR A 133 -3.64 -6.39 -11.67
N ALA A 134 -3.77 -5.32 -10.88
CA ALA A 134 -4.96 -4.49 -10.84
C ALA A 134 -4.64 -2.99 -10.89
#